data_AF-A0A2N2MFL6-F1
#
_entry.id   AF-A0A2N2MFL6-F1
#
_cell.length_a   1.000
_cell.length_b   1.000
_cell.length_c   1.000
_cell.angle_alpha   90.00
_cell.angle_beta   90.00
_cell.angle_gamma   90.00
#
_symmetry.space_group_name_H-M   'P 1'
#
loop_
_entity.id
_entity.type
_entity.pdbx_description
1 polymer ?
#
loop_
_entity_poly.entity_id
_entity_poly.type
_entity_poly.pdbx_seq_one_letter_code
_entity_poly.pdbx_strand_id
1 'polypeptide(L)'
;MYKKRGIALPLRLATVFGAFATLLLFVVACAPSADFAPGSSTPLTAFDEAEVRVAVSLERTQSGDFLLSATFTPLRAGFHLYSKDIPAKGIDGVGRPTLLALPADSPLQASGPLTENLAPQTPPVDPRELLIYPAGPVILSLPVKLPAGDKSQKIEILITYMSCNGTTCLRPVIQKAVSVQVPGADQIPPLESLP
;
A
#
# COMPACT_ATOMS: atom_id res chain seq x y z
N MET A 1 0.43 -61.72 52.01
CA MET A 1 1.30 -62.92 51.90
C MET A 1 2.33 -62.67 50.80
N TYR A 2 3.60 -62.97 51.07
CA TYR A 2 4.77 -63.04 50.17
C TYR A 2 5.24 -61.75 49.45
N LYS A 3 6.54 -61.39 49.34
CA LYS A 3 7.80 -61.68 50.05
C LYS A 3 8.89 -60.78 49.43
N LYS A 4 9.68 -60.14 50.30
CA LYS A 4 11.03 -59.54 50.18
C LYS A 4 11.82 -59.72 48.85
N ARG A 5 12.55 -58.67 48.48
CA ARG A 5 14.04 -58.50 48.47
C ARG A 5 14.35 -57.20 47.68
N GLY A 6 15.18 -56.24 48.07
CA GLY A 6 16.43 -56.24 48.84
C GLY A 6 17.53 -55.60 47.98
N ILE A 7 18.56 -54.99 48.60
CA ILE A 7 19.81 -54.40 48.03
C ILE A 7 19.70 -52.86 47.82
N ALA A 8 20.14 -51.99 48.75
CA ALA A 8 21.49 -51.63 49.24
C ALA A 8 22.18 -50.48 48.45
N LEU A 9 22.06 -49.26 49.01
CA LEU A 9 23.08 -48.25 49.39
C LEU A 9 24.43 -48.14 48.64
N PRO A 10 25.20 -47.03 48.80
CA PRO A 10 25.07 -45.66 48.29
C PRO A 10 26.28 -45.26 47.40
N LEU A 11 26.24 -44.12 46.70
CA LEU A 11 27.48 -43.38 46.44
C LEU A 11 27.23 -41.88 46.27
N ARG A 12 27.89 -41.11 47.14
CA ARG A 12 28.05 -39.66 47.04
C ARG A 12 28.96 -39.34 45.86
N LEU A 13 28.61 -38.36 45.04
CA LEU A 13 29.55 -37.59 44.20
C LEU A 13 28.93 -36.19 44.04
N ALA A 14 29.40 -35.24 44.85
CA ALA A 14 30.37 -34.22 44.45
C ALA A 14 29.70 -33.01 43.77
N THR A 15 29.43 -32.01 44.62
CA THR A 15 29.09 -30.63 44.29
C THR A 15 30.15 -30.05 43.35
N VAL A 16 29.76 -29.68 42.12
CA VAL A 16 30.58 -28.83 41.26
C VAL A 16 29.92 -27.45 41.21
N PHE A 17 30.48 -26.53 41.99
CA PHE A 17 30.34 -25.09 41.80
C PHE A 17 31.10 -24.69 40.53
N GLY A 18 30.51 -23.88 39.65
CA GLY A 18 31.29 -23.29 38.56
C GLY A 18 30.49 -22.50 37.52
N ALA A 19 30.33 -21.21 37.77
CA ALA A 19 30.18 -20.12 36.79
C ALA A 19 28.95 -20.11 35.87
N PHE A 20 27.85 -19.55 36.37
CA PHE A 20 26.81 -18.91 35.55
C PHE A 20 27.37 -17.60 34.95
N ALA A 21 28.00 -17.68 33.78
CA ALA A 21 28.30 -16.51 32.96
C ALA A 21 27.06 -16.17 32.12
N THR A 22 26.09 -15.47 32.72
CA THR A 22 24.97 -14.87 31.99
C THR A 22 25.49 -13.74 31.10
N LEU A 23 25.82 -14.10 29.87
CA LEU A 23 26.12 -13.18 28.78
C LEU A 23 24.81 -12.45 28.40
N LEU A 24 24.61 -11.27 28.99
CA LEU A 24 23.54 -10.32 28.62
C LEU A 24 23.82 -9.80 27.20
N LEU A 25 23.29 -10.50 26.19
CA LEU A 25 23.18 -9.99 24.84
C LEU A 25 22.14 -8.87 24.87
N PHE A 26 22.58 -7.62 25.04
CA PHE A 26 21.77 -6.45 24.72
C PHE A 26 21.56 -6.42 23.21
N VAL A 27 20.50 -7.07 22.74
CA VAL A 27 19.99 -6.87 21.38
C VAL A 27 19.39 -5.48 21.36
N VAL A 28 20.18 -4.48 20.97
CA VAL A 28 19.68 -3.15 20.62
C VAL A 28 18.82 -3.35 19.38
N ALA A 29 17.51 -3.48 19.59
CA ALA A 29 16.53 -3.45 18.53
C ALA A 29 16.48 -2.02 17.97
N CYS A 30 17.31 -1.76 16.95
CA CYS A 30 17.16 -0.60 16.11
C CYS A 30 15.84 -0.80 15.35
N ALA A 31 14.76 -0.18 15.83
CA ALA A 31 13.51 -0.17 15.09
C ALA A 31 13.76 0.58 13.77
N PRO A 32 13.42 0.02 12.61
CA PRO A 32 13.51 0.74 11.36
C PRO A 32 12.48 1.86 11.39
N SER A 33 12.95 3.10 11.58
CA SER A 33 12.18 4.27 11.20
C SER A 33 11.89 4.16 9.71
N ALA A 34 10.61 4.18 9.33
CA ALA A 34 10.26 4.31 7.93
C ALA A 34 10.77 5.68 7.46
N ASP A 35 11.89 5.71 6.74
CA ASP A 35 12.51 6.94 6.29
C ASP A 35 11.69 7.57 5.15
N PHE A 36 10.93 8.61 5.50
CA PHE A 36 10.25 9.48 4.54
C PHE A 36 11.19 10.58 4.05
N ALA A 37 12.29 10.17 3.41
CA ALA A 37 13.24 11.09 2.81
C ALA A 37 12.61 11.80 1.58
N PRO A 38 13.03 13.03 1.23
CA PRO A 38 12.61 13.66 -0.02
C PRO A 38 13.02 12.82 -1.23
N GLY A 39 12.12 12.72 -2.22
CA GLY A 39 12.27 11.84 -3.37
C GLY A 39 12.08 10.35 -3.07
N SER A 40 11.64 9.99 -1.85
CA SER A 40 11.32 8.60 -1.51
C SER A 40 9.87 8.25 -1.83
N SER A 41 9.65 6.97 -2.10
CA SER A 41 8.33 6.37 -2.25
C SER A 41 8.19 5.19 -1.28
N THR A 42 7.27 5.33 -0.33
CA THR A 42 7.00 4.33 0.71
C THR A 42 5.79 3.49 0.30
N PRO A 43 5.94 2.18 0.05
CA PRO A 43 4.80 1.32 -0.28
C PRO A 43 3.86 1.20 0.92
N LEU A 44 2.55 1.35 0.69
CA LEU A 44 1.53 1.26 1.73
C LEU A 44 0.77 -0.06 1.68
N THR A 45 0.41 -0.51 0.47
CA THR A 45 -0.34 -1.75 0.26
C THR A 45 -0.30 -2.15 -1.21
N ALA A 46 -0.60 -3.42 -1.49
CA ALA A 46 -0.85 -3.90 -2.85
C ALA A 46 -1.87 -5.04 -2.83
N PHE A 47 -2.66 -5.14 -3.90
CA PHE A 47 -3.60 -6.24 -4.09
C PHE A 47 -3.88 -6.47 -5.57
N ASP A 48 -4.35 -7.68 -5.89
CA ASP A 48 -4.75 -8.08 -7.24
C ASP A 48 -6.26 -8.35 -7.24
N GLU A 49 -7.01 -7.68 -8.11
CA GLU A 49 -8.44 -7.91 -8.29
C GLU A 49 -8.88 -7.54 -9.71
N ALA A 50 -9.82 -8.30 -10.28
CA ALA A 50 -10.32 -8.07 -11.64
C ALA A 50 -9.20 -7.91 -12.69
N GLU A 51 -8.18 -8.78 -12.63
CA GLU A 51 -7.03 -8.82 -13.54
C GLU A 51 -6.20 -7.51 -13.57
N VAL A 52 -6.19 -6.78 -12.46
CA VAL A 52 -5.35 -5.59 -12.26
C VAL A 52 -4.64 -5.72 -10.93
N ARG A 53 -3.31 -5.53 -10.93
CA ARG A 53 -2.55 -5.29 -9.71
C ARG A 53 -2.61 -3.80 -9.39
N VAL A 54 -3.07 -3.47 -8.19
CA VAL A 54 -3.06 -2.13 -7.65
C VAL A 54 -2.00 -2.06 -6.56
N ALA A 55 -0.99 -1.21 -6.73
CA ALA A 55 0.04 -0.94 -5.73
C ALA A 55 -0.06 0.53 -5.31
N VAL A 56 -0.19 0.78 -4.01
CA VAL A 56 -0.35 2.13 -3.46
C VAL A 56 0.88 2.50 -2.66
N SER A 57 1.38 3.71 -2.87
CA SER A 57 2.52 4.28 -2.17
C SER A 57 2.25 5.71 -1.73
N LEU A 58 2.95 6.14 -0.69
CA LEU A 58 3.07 7.54 -0.32
C LEU A 58 4.45 8.02 -0.77
N GLU A 59 4.47 8.99 -1.68
CA GLU A 59 5.68 9.64 -2.15
C GLU A 59 5.86 10.98 -1.45
N ARG A 60 7.10 11.29 -1.09
CA ARG A 60 7.51 12.64 -0.69
C ARG A 60 8.31 13.24 -1.82
N THR A 61 7.81 14.32 -2.42
CA THR A 61 8.50 15.00 -3.53
C THR A 61 9.80 15.64 -3.05
N GLN A 62 10.64 16.09 -3.99
CA GLN A 62 11.84 16.88 -3.65
C GLN A 62 11.48 18.21 -2.96
N SER A 63 10.31 18.78 -3.25
CA SER A 63 9.77 19.97 -2.56
C SER A 63 9.18 19.68 -1.18
N GLY A 64 9.16 18.41 -0.76
CA GLY A 64 8.65 17.99 0.55
C GLY A 64 7.14 17.81 0.62
N ASP A 65 6.44 18.03 -0.50
CA ASP A 65 5.02 17.74 -0.64
C ASP A 65 4.78 16.22 -0.67
N PHE A 66 3.55 15.81 -0.36
CA PHE A 66 3.16 14.41 -0.37
C PHE A 66 2.22 14.09 -1.52
N LEU A 67 2.50 12.99 -2.22
CA LEU A 67 1.63 12.41 -3.23
C LEU A 67 1.20 11.01 -2.78
N LEU A 68 -0.11 10.78 -2.67
CA LEU A 68 -0.65 9.44 -2.59
C LEU A 68 -0.77 8.91 -4.01
N SER A 69 -0.01 7.89 -4.36
CA SER A 69 0.06 7.33 -5.71
C SER A 69 -0.48 5.91 -5.74
N ALA A 70 -1.22 5.57 -6.78
CA ALA A 70 -1.68 4.21 -7.07
C ALA A 70 -1.28 3.81 -8.49
N THR A 71 -0.50 2.74 -8.59
CA THR A 71 -0.12 2.10 -9.86
C THR A 71 -1.11 0.99 -10.16
N PHE A 72 -1.82 1.11 -11.29
CA PHE A 72 -2.77 0.14 -11.80
C PHE A 72 -2.13 -0.60 -12.99
N THR A 73 -1.86 -1.89 -12.81
CA THR A 73 -1.19 -2.73 -13.81
C THR A 73 -2.13 -3.82 -14.29
N PRO A 74 -2.70 -3.73 -15.51
CA PRO A 74 -3.41 -4.84 -16.13
C PRO A 74 -2.51 -6.08 -16.20
N LEU A 75 -2.99 -7.21 -15.67
CA LEU A 75 -2.24 -8.46 -15.60
C LEU A 75 -2.38 -9.32 -16.86
N ARG A 76 -3.42 -9.05 -17.65
CA ARG A 76 -3.71 -9.78 -18.89
C ARG A 76 -3.39 -8.93 -20.10
N ALA A 77 -2.64 -9.50 -21.05
CA ALA A 77 -2.30 -8.81 -22.30
C ALA A 77 -3.56 -8.39 -23.08
N GLY A 78 -3.50 -7.20 -23.69
CA GLY A 78 -4.61 -6.62 -24.46
C GLY A 78 -5.73 -6.01 -23.61
N PHE A 79 -5.64 -6.09 -22.27
CA PHE A 79 -6.53 -5.35 -21.40
C PHE A 79 -6.02 -3.92 -21.19
N HIS A 80 -6.97 -3.00 -21.06
CA HIS A 80 -6.76 -1.58 -20.82
C HIS A 80 -7.66 -1.10 -19.67
N LEU A 81 -7.34 0.10 -19.19
CA LEU A 81 -8.11 0.82 -18.19
C LEU A 81 -8.69 2.08 -18.82
N TYR A 82 -9.84 2.53 -18.33
CA TYR A 82 -10.43 3.79 -18.77
C TYR A 82 -9.80 4.98 -18.06
N SER A 83 -9.75 6.11 -18.77
CA SER A 83 -9.32 7.40 -18.23
C SER A 83 -10.06 7.74 -16.92
N LYS A 84 -9.39 8.48 -16.03
CA LYS A 84 -10.03 9.02 -14.82
C LYS A 84 -11.17 9.99 -15.13
N ASP A 85 -11.17 10.57 -16.34
CA ASP A 85 -12.09 11.65 -16.73
C ASP A 85 -13.34 11.16 -17.50
N ILE A 86 -13.50 9.85 -17.70
CA ILE A 86 -14.77 9.34 -18.25
C ILE A 86 -15.90 9.50 -17.22
N PRO A 87 -17.18 9.53 -17.64
CA PRO A 87 -18.31 9.61 -16.70
C PRO A 87 -18.25 8.50 -15.64
N ALA A 88 -18.63 8.83 -14.39
CA ALA A 88 -18.51 7.90 -13.26
C ALA A 88 -19.25 6.57 -13.44
N LYS A 89 -20.37 6.58 -14.19
CA LYS A 89 -21.16 5.39 -14.53
C LYS A 89 -20.83 4.83 -15.92
N GLY A 90 -19.85 5.39 -16.60
CA GLY A 90 -19.56 5.12 -17.99
C GLY A 90 -20.63 5.69 -18.94
N ILE A 91 -20.60 5.23 -20.18
CA ILE A 91 -21.63 5.52 -21.20
C ILE A 91 -22.40 4.23 -21.46
N ASP A 92 -23.74 4.29 -21.37
CA ASP A 92 -24.63 3.12 -21.49
C ASP A 92 -24.27 1.96 -20.55
N GLY A 93 -23.74 2.30 -19.36
CA GLY A 93 -23.29 1.34 -18.35
C GLY A 93 -21.91 0.74 -18.61
N VAL A 94 -21.26 1.09 -19.73
CA VAL A 94 -19.94 0.58 -20.12
C VAL A 94 -18.82 1.50 -19.66
N GLY A 95 -17.81 0.88 -19.05
CA GLY A 95 -16.63 1.55 -18.52
C GLY A 95 -16.84 2.09 -17.10
N ARG A 96 -15.76 2.13 -16.33
CA ARG A 96 -15.65 2.91 -15.09
C ARG A 96 -14.30 3.59 -15.06
N PRO A 97 -14.24 4.86 -14.61
CA PRO A 97 -12.99 5.59 -14.57
C PRO A 97 -12.01 4.91 -13.62
N THR A 98 -10.73 5.02 -13.93
CA THR A 98 -9.67 4.63 -12.97
C THR A 98 -9.51 5.77 -11.98
N LEU A 99 -9.78 5.53 -10.71
CA LEU A 99 -9.76 6.56 -9.66
C LEU A 99 -9.06 6.07 -8.41
N LEU A 100 -8.30 6.99 -7.82
CA LEU A 100 -7.83 6.99 -6.44
C LEU A 100 -8.49 8.17 -5.73
N ALA A 101 -9.23 7.92 -4.67
CA ALA A 101 -9.95 8.94 -3.93
C ALA A 101 -9.85 8.73 -2.42
N LEU A 102 -10.25 9.75 -1.65
CA LEU A 102 -10.34 9.70 -0.19
C LEU A 102 -11.82 9.76 0.21
N PRO A 103 -12.24 9.05 1.28
CA PRO A 103 -13.52 9.30 1.92
C PRO A 103 -13.67 10.76 2.35
N ALA A 104 -14.91 11.26 2.42
CA ALA A 104 -15.20 12.66 2.73
C ALA A 104 -14.71 13.09 4.13
N ASP A 105 -14.66 12.14 5.07
CA ASP A 105 -14.23 12.31 6.45
C ASP A 105 -12.78 11.81 6.68
N SER A 106 -12.02 11.59 5.62
CA SER A 106 -10.63 11.15 5.71
C SER A 106 -9.78 12.18 6.48
N PRO A 107 -8.95 11.75 7.45
CA PRO A 107 -8.00 12.63 8.11
C PRO A 107 -6.81 13.00 7.18
N LEU A 108 -6.60 12.25 6.10
CA LEU A 108 -5.75 12.66 4.98
C LEU A 108 -6.55 13.57 4.05
N GLN A 109 -6.00 14.74 3.69
CA GLN A 109 -6.73 15.73 2.90
C GLN A 109 -6.13 15.86 1.51
N ALA A 110 -6.96 15.79 0.46
CA ALA A 110 -6.52 16.13 -0.88
C ALA A 110 -6.17 17.63 -0.95
N SER A 111 -4.99 17.95 -1.49
CA SER A 111 -4.51 19.33 -1.68
C SER A 111 -4.54 19.79 -3.14
N GLY A 112 -4.92 18.91 -4.06
CA GLY A 112 -5.00 19.19 -5.49
C GLY A 112 -5.79 18.13 -6.26
N PRO A 113 -5.90 18.28 -7.60
CA PRO A 113 -6.59 17.32 -8.45
C PRO A 113 -5.81 16.01 -8.56
N LEU A 114 -6.51 14.94 -8.89
CA LEU A 114 -5.92 13.66 -9.29
C LEU A 114 -5.28 13.80 -10.67
N THR A 115 -4.03 13.38 -10.82
CA THR A 115 -3.28 13.42 -12.08
C THR A 115 -2.81 12.03 -12.49
N GLU A 116 -2.54 11.84 -13.78
CA GLU A 116 -2.05 10.62 -14.39
C GLU A 116 -0.65 10.79 -14.98
N ASN A 117 0.12 9.70 -15.06
CA ASN A 117 1.45 9.70 -15.70
C ASN A 117 1.40 9.55 -17.23
N LEU A 118 0.30 9.01 -17.77
CA LEU A 118 0.13 8.71 -19.19
C LEU A 118 -1.14 9.37 -19.71
N ALA A 119 -1.04 10.14 -20.78
CA ALA A 119 -2.22 10.72 -21.43
C ALA A 119 -3.13 9.60 -21.98
N PRO A 120 -4.45 9.68 -21.76
CA PRO A 120 -5.39 8.74 -22.33
C PRO A 120 -5.62 9.00 -23.83
N GLN A 121 -6.07 7.99 -24.55
CA GLN A 121 -6.26 7.99 -26.00
C GLN A 121 -7.62 7.43 -26.40
N THR A 122 -8.10 7.81 -27.57
CA THR A 122 -9.31 7.23 -28.15
C THR A 122 -9.07 5.75 -28.48
N PRO A 123 -9.97 4.83 -28.10
CA PRO A 123 -9.84 3.43 -28.47
C PRO A 123 -9.92 3.27 -30.00
N PRO A 124 -9.14 2.38 -30.61
CA PRO A 124 -9.26 2.11 -32.05
C PRO A 124 -10.63 1.54 -32.44
N VAL A 125 -11.30 0.87 -31.50
CA VAL A 125 -12.57 0.17 -31.72
C VAL A 125 -13.48 0.39 -30.50
N ASP A 126 -13.96 1.61 -30.29
CA ASP A 126 -15.10 1.88 -29.40
C ASP A 126 -15.93 3.06 -29.97
N PRO A 127 -17.20 2.85 -30.35
CA PRO A 127 -18.06 3.91 -30.89
C PRO A 127 -18.48 4.95 -29.83
N ARG A 128 -18.22 4.72 -28.54
CA ARG A 128 -18.65 5.59 -27.43
C ARG A 128 -17.60 6.65 -27.03
N GLU A 129 -16.44 6.66 -27.68
CA GLU A 129 -15.34 7.61 -27.43
C GLU A 129 -14.84 7.64 -25.97
N LEU A 130 -15.04 6.54 -25.23
CA LEU A 130 -14.51 6.40 -23.88
C LEU A 130 -12.99 6.31 -23.94
N LEU A 131 -12.30 7.36 -23.48
CA LEU A 131 -10.84 7.39 -23.49
C LEU A 131 -10.25 6.28 -22.61
N ILE A 132 -9.19 5.65 -23.11
CA ILE A 132 -8.48 4.56 -22.45
C ILE A 132 -7.02 4.94 -22.24
N TYR A 133 -6.40 4.42 -21.19
CA TYR A 133 -4.96 4.51 -21.07
C TYR A 133 -4.26 3.54 -22.04
N PRO A 134 -3.05 3.88 -22.51
CA PRO A 134 -2.20 2.95 -23.27
C PRO A 134 -1.95 1.65 -22.50
N ALA A 135 -1.54 0.61 -23.23
CA ALA A 135 -1.19 -0.68 -22.62
C ALA A 135 -0.02 -0.53 -21.63
N GLY A 136 -0.16 -1.16 -20.46
CA GLY A 136 0.86 -1.14 -19.41
C GLY A 136 0.37 -0.51 -18.09
N PRO A 137 1.28 -0.29 -17.14
CA PRO A 137 0.96 0.31 -15.85
C PRO A 137 0.60 1.79 -16.00
N VAL A 138 -0.45 2.20 -15.31
CA VAL A 138 -0.88 3.61 -15.18
C VAL A 138 -0.73 4.03 -13.73
N ILE A 139 -0.16 5.20 -13.49
CA ILE A 139 -0.01 5.77 -12.15
C ILE A 139 -0.96 6.94 -12.05
N LEU A 140 -1.82 6.92 -11.03
CA LEU A 140 -2.59 8.07 -10.60
C LEU A 140 -2.02 8.62 -9.30
N SER A 141 -1.82 9.93 -9.25
CA SER A 141 -1.22 10.63 -8.11
C SER A 141 -2.16 11.71 -7.60
N LEU A 142 -2.44 11.67 -6.30
CA LEU A 142 -3.26 12.63 -5.59
C LEU A 142 -2.36 13.43 -4.64
N PRO A 143 -2.19 14.74 -4.82
CA PRO A 143 -1.55 15.58 -3.83
C PRO A 143 -2.33 15.55 -2.51
N VAL A 144 -1.62 15.33 -1.40
CA VAL A 144 -2.24 15.19 -0.08
C VAL A 144 -1.51 15.96 1.02
N LYS A 145 -2.24 16.35 2.06
CA LYS A 145 -1.71 16.77 3.35
C LYS A 145 -1.89 15.65 4.36
N LEU A 146 -0.79 15.32 5.05
CA LEU A 146 -0.78 14.30 6.09
C LEU A 146 -1.65 14.70 7.29
N PRO A 147 -2.21 13.72 8.02
CA PRO A 147 -2.92 13.99 9.27
C PRO A 147 -1.95 14.57 10.31
N ALA A 148 -2.43 15.45 11.17
CA ALA A 148 -1.62 16.00 12.26
C ALA A 148 -1.24 14.92 13.30
N GLY A 149 -0.16 15.17 14.05
CA GLY A 149 0.28 14.34 15.17
C GLY A 149 1.56 13.56 14.94
N ASP A 150 2.02 12.92 16.01
CA ASP A 150 3.30 12.19 16.12
C ASP A 150 3.17 10.67 15.91
N LYS A 151 1.99 10.21 15.47
CA LYS A 151 1.65 8.80 15.32
C LYS A 151 1.12 8.52 13.93
N SER A 152 1.50 7.35 13.43
CA SER A 152 0.92 6.82 12.21
C SER A 152 -0.55 6.46 12.44
N GLN A 153 -1.40 6.73 11.46
CA GLN A 153 -2.84 6.48 11.52
C GLN A 153 -3.27 5.54 10.40
N LYS A 154 -4.20 4.63 10.73
CA LYS A 154 -4.84 3.76 9.74
C LYS A 154 -6.01 4.53 9.13
N ILE A 155 -5.99 4.71 7.82
CA ILE A 155 -7.01 5.44 7.06
C ILE A 155 -7.55 4.56 5.95
N GLU A 156 -8.68 4.96 5.36
CA GLU A 156 -9.23 4.33 4.16
C GLU A 156 -8.97 5.20 2.93
N ILE A 157 -8.70 4.53 1.81
CA ILE A 157 -8.69 5.12 0.47
C ILE A 157 -9.69 4.36 -0.39
N LEU A 158 -10.20 5.01 -1.42
CA LEU A 158 -11.22 4.46 -2.31
C LEU A 158 -10.62 4.21 -3.69
N ILE A 159 -10.73 2.96 -4.15
CA ILE A 159 -10.21 2.54 -5.46
C ILE A 159 -11.38 2.20 -6.38
N THR A 160 -11.37 2.76 -7.60
CA THR A 160 -12.33 2.44 -8.67
C THR A 160 -11.58 2.16 -9.97
N TYR A 161 -11.97 1.12 -10.69
CA TYR A 161 -11.49 0.86 -12.05
C TYR A 161 -12.35 -0.21 -12.74
N MET A 162 -12.20 -0.29 -14.05
CA MET A 162 -12.72 -1.39 -14.86
C MET A 162 -11.69 -1.76 -15.92
N SER A 163 -11.40 -3.06 -16.01
CA SER A 163 -10.44 -3.62 -16.95
C SER A 163 -11.21 -4.25 -18.12
N CYS A 164 -10.91 -3.84 -19.34
CA CYS A 164 -11.57 -4.29 -20.55
C CYS A 164 -10.58 -4.61 -21.66
N ASN A 165 -10.99 -5.44 -22.61
CA ASN A 165 -10.37 -5.54 -23.92
C ASN A 165 -11.41 -5.22 -25.01
N GLY A 166 -11.08 -5.40 -26.29
CA GLY A 166 -11.96 -5.06 -27.41
C GLY A 166 -13.31 -5.81 -27.46
N THR A 167 -13.50 -6.88 -26.68
CA THR A 167 -14.75 -7.67 -26.72
C THR A 167 -15.36 -7.94 -25.35
N THR A 168 -14.57 -7.83 -24.28
CA THR A 168 -14.94 -8.29 -22.94
C THR A 168 -14.50 -7.27 -21.91
N CYS A 169 -15.40 -6.99 -20.97
CA CYS A 169 -15.10 -6.22 -19.78
C CYS A 169 -15.28 -7.08 -18.53
N LEU A 170 -14.36 -6.93 -17.57
CA LEU A 170 -14.51 -7.54 -16.26
C LEU A 170 -15.45 -6.72 -15.39
N ARG A 171 -15.99 -7.34 -14.34
CA ARG A 171 -16.80 -6.64 -13.34
C ARG A 171 -15.96 -5.48 -12.77
N PRO A 172 -16.51 -4.25 -12.73
CA PRO A 172 -15.77 -3.13 -12.19
C PRO A 172 -15.55 -3.27 -10.69
N VAL A 173 -14.40 -2.77 -10.23
CA VAL A 173 -14.15 -2.48 -8.82
C VAL A 173 -14.62 -1.04 -8.60
N ILE A 174 -15.56 -0.83 -7.67
CA ILE A 174 -16.21 0.47 -7.46
C ILE A 174 -16.06 0.87 -6.01
N GLN A 175 -15.42 2.02 -5.77
CA GLN A 175 -15.21 2.62 -4.45
C GLN A 175 -14.78 1.60 -3.38
N LYS A 176 -13.89 0.67 -3.75
CA LYS A 176 -13.36 -0.33 -2.84
C LYS A 176 -12.55 0.39 -1.76
N ALA A 177 -13.00 0.30 -0.51
CA ALA A 177 -12.25 0.77 0.64
C ALA A 177 -11.01 -0.10 0.85
N VAL A 178 -9.84 0.53 0.88
CA VAL A 178 -8.55 -0.11 1.14
C VAL A 178 -7.93 0.60 2.33
N SER A 179 -7.62 -0.14 3.39
CA SER A 179 -6.93 0.44 4.54
C SER A 179 -5.44 0.60 4.27
N VAL A 180 -4.90 1.77 4.59
CA VAL A 180 -3.46 2.06 4.53
C VAL A 180 -3.00 2.72 5.81
N GLN A 181 -1.72 2.55 6.14
CA GLN A 181 -1.08 3.19 7.29
C GLN A 181 -0.30 4.41 6.80
N VAL A 182 -0.68 5.61 7.23
CA VAL A 182 0.02 6.85 6.87
C VAL A 182 0.70 7.46 8.11
N PRO A 183 1.86 8.11 7.96
CA PRO A 183 2.49 8.81 9.07
C PRO A 183 1.70 10.07 9.46
N GLY A 184 1.82 10.45 10.73
CA GLY A 184 1.43 11.79 11.17
C GLY A 184 2.46 12.82 10.71
N ALA A 185 2.03 14.06 10.45
CA ALA A 185 2.88 15.12 9.93
C ALA A 185 4.10 15.41 10.83
N ASP A 186 3.96 15.27 12.15
CA ASP A 186 5.04 15.57 13.10
C ASP A 186 6.12 14.47 13.13
N GLN A 187 5.85 13.32 12.49
CA GLN A 187 6.84 12.25 12.31
C GLN A 187 7.79 12.53 11.13
N ILE A 188 7.49 13.53 10.30
CA ILE A 188 8.25 13.85 9.10
C ILE A 188 9.27 14.95 9.44
N PRO A 189 10.59 14.69 9.31
CA PRO A 189 11.59 15.73 9.48
C PRO A 189 11.38 16.90 8.49
N PRO A 190 11.44 18.16 8.93
CA PRO A 190 11.43 19.32 8.04
C PRO A 190 12.53 19.23 6.98
N LEU A 191 12.29 19.76 5.78
CA LEU A 191 13.28 19.71 4.70
C LEU A 191 14.60 20.38 5.10
N GLU A 192 14.54 21.48 5.85
CA GLU A 192 15.72 22.22 6.28
C GLU A 192 16.58 21.48 7.31
N SER A 193 16.07 20.38 7.88
CA SER A 193 16.77 19.57 8.89
C SER A 193 17.56 18.39 8.30
N LEU A 194 17.51 18.21 6.98
CA LEU A 194 18.20 17.13 6.28
C LEU A 194 19.63 17.56 5.88
N PRO A 195 20.64 16.67 5.98
CA PRO A 195 22.04 16.98 5.72
C PRO A 195 22.38 17.24 4.25
#